data_AF-A0A376X0H0-F1
#
_entry.id   AF-A0A376X0H0-F1
#
_cell.length_a   1.000
_cell.length_b   1.000
_cell.length_c   1.000
_cell.angle_alpha   90.00
_cell.angle_beta   90.00
_cell.angle_gamma   90.00
#
_symmetry.space_group_name_H-M   'P 1'
#
loop_
_entity.id
_entity.type
_entity.pdbx_description
1 polymer ?
#
loop_
_entity_poly.entity_id
_entity_poly.type
_entity_poly.pdbx_seq_one_letter_code
_entity_poly.pdbx_strand_id
1 'polypeptide(L)' 'MFERWRRLSDNSQWIQVSLVFQTLQQMRDKTPLSLNTPPGEVKLTLAGCEERNAQGMCSLAGFTQIVNEARIPACSL' A
#
# COMPACT_ATOMS: atom_id res chain seq x y z
N MET A 1 -0.18 -3.82 3.65
CA MET A 1 -0.80 -2.64 4.26
C MET A 1 -1.35 -1.75 3.15
N PHE A 2 -2.55 -1.22 3.33
CA PHE A 2 -3.15 -0.22 2.45
C PHE A 2 -3.35 1.06 3.25
N GLU A 3 -2.83 2.17 2.76
CA GLU A 3 -2.95 3.48 3.39
C GLU A 3 -3.66 4.45 2.44
N ARG A 4 -4.63 5.20 2.97
CA ARG A 4 -5.29 6.30 2.23
C ARG A 4 -4.75 7.64 2.71
N TRP A 5 -4.03 8.33 1.84
CA TRP A 5 -3.43 9.63 2.08
C TRP A 5 -4.28 10.74 1.46
N ARG A 6 -4.51 11.82 2.22
CA ARG A 6 -5.10 13.06 1.69
C ARG A 6 -4.00 14.10 1.49
N ARG A 7 -3.83 14.60 0.26
CA ARG A 7 -2.91 15.69 -0.02
C ARG A 7 -3.53 17.01 0.45
N LEU A 8 -2.79 17.80 1.24
CA LEU A 8 -3.31 19.03 1.83
C LEU A 8 -3.50 20.18 0.82
N SER A 9 -2.76 20.18 -0.28
CA SER A 9 -2.78 21.28 -1.26
C SER A 9 -4.08 21.35 -2.07
N ASP A 10 -4.70 20.21 -2.36
CA ASP A 10 -5.85 20.08 -3.27
C ASP A 10 -6.92 19.10 -2.76
N ASN A 11 -6.74 18.54 -1.54
CA ASN A 11 -7.58 17.49 -0.95
C ASN A 11 -7.67 16.17 -1.74
N SER A 12 -6.82 15.97 -2.75
CA SER A 12 -6.77 14.74 -3.54
C SER A 12 -6.43 13.52 -2.67
N GLN A 13 -6.98 12.37 -3.03
CA GLN A 13 -6.85 11.11 -2.28
C GLN A 13 -5.91 10.15 -3.01
N TRP A 14 -4.99 9.54 -2.27
CA TRP A 14 -3.94 8.68 -2.78
C TRP A 14 -3.83 7.38 -1.98
N ILE A 15 -3.51 6.29 -2.65
CA ILE A 15 -3.35 4.96 -2.07
C ILE A 15 -1.89 4.54 -2.14
N GLN A 16 -1.31 4.27 -0.97
CA GLN A 16 0.00 3.64 -0.83
C GLN A 16 -0.20 2.19 -0.40
N VAL A 17 0.55 1.28 -1.02
CA VAL A 17 0.55 -0.14 -0.67
C VAL A 17 1.96 -0.55 -0.28
N SER A 18 2.10 -1.22 0.86
CA SER A 18 3.38 -1.79 1.30
C SER A 18 3.22 -3.20 1.87
N LEU A 19 4.28 -3.99 1.80
CA LEU A 19 4.40 -5.27 2.50
C LEU A 19 5.32 -5.07 3.70
N VAL A 20 4.76 -5.22 4.90
CA VAL A 20 5.49 -5.12 6.17
C VAL A 20 5.69 -6.54 6.71
N PHE A 21 6.92 -6.90 7.07
CA PHE A 21 7.28 -8.26 7.48
C PHE A 21 8.48 -8.26 8.44
N GLN A 22 8.61 -9.31 9.25
CA GLN A 22 9.85 -9.56 9.98
C GLN A 22 10.84 -10.29 9.07
N THR A 23 12.12 -9.95 9.17
CA THR A 23 13.17 -10.78 8.54
C THR A 23 13.24 -12.14 9.24
N LEU A 24 13.79 -13.15 8.55
CA LEU A 24 13.98 -14.48 9.15
C LEU A 24 14.81 -14.40 10.45
N GLN A 25 15.81 -13.51 10.49
CA GLN A 25 16.61 -13.28 11.69
C GLN A 25 15.79 -12.66 12.82
N GLN A 26 14.95 -11.65 12.55
CA GLN A 26 14.06 -11.04 13.55
C GLN A 26 13.07 -12.05 14.12
N MET A 27 12.54 -12.95 13.27
CA MET A 27 11.68 -14.05 13.70
C MET A 27 12.45 -15.03 14.59
N ARG A 28 13.66 -15.42 14.18
CA ARG A 28 14.52 -16.37 14.92
C ARG A 28 14.91 -15.85 16.29
N ASP A 29 15.29 -14.58 16.38
CA ASP A 29 15.80 -13.96 17.60
C ASP A 29 14.69 -13.35 18.46
N LYS A 30 13.43 -13.41 18.00
CA LYS A 30 12.28 -12.78 18.66
C LYS A 30 12.54 -11.30 18.96
N THR A 31 13.15 -10.60 17.99
CA THR A 31 13.58 -9.20 18.16
C THR A 31 12.38 -8.31 18.47
N PRO A 32 12.41 -7.52 19.56
CA PRO A 32 11.36 -6.53 19.82
C PRO A 32 11.44 -5.41 18.78
N LEU A 33 10.31 -5.13 18.12
CA LEU A 33 10.23 -4.12 17.07
C LEU A 33 9.78 -2.77 17.62
N SER A 34 10.33 -1.69 17.06
CA SER A 34 9.99 -0.31 17.37
C SER A 34 10.29 0.59 16.17
N LEU A 35 10.04 1.90 16.26
CA LEU A 35 10.45 2.84 15.20
C LEU A 35 11.98 2.91 15.04
N ASN A 36 12.74 2.67 16.11
CA ASN A 36 14.21 2.61 16.07
C ASN A 36 14.73 1.26 15.57
N THR A 37 13.90 0.22 15.60
CA THR A 37 14.24 -1.14 15.14
C THR A 37 13.03 -1.69 14.38
N PRO A 38 12.76 -1.16 13.17
CA PRO A 38 11.53 -1.47 12.47
C PRO A 38 11.54 -2.89 11.88
N PRO A 39 10.36 -3.45 11.57
CA PRO A 39 10.26 -4.58 10.67
C PRO A 39 10.80 -4.21 9.28
N GLY A 40 11.04 -5.22 8.44
CA GLY A 40 11.23 -5.02 7.01
C GLY A 40 9.96 -4.45 6.37
N GLU A 41 10.14 -3.53 5.42
CA GLU A 41 9.05 -2.97 4.64
C GLU A 41 9.47 -2.85 3.17
N VAL A 42 8.58 -3.25 2.26
CA VAL A 42 8.73 -3.04 0.82
C VAL A 42 7.53 -2.26 0.31
N LYS A 43 7.77 -1.09 -0.30
CA LYS A 43 6.74 -0.33 -0.99
C LYS A 43 6.39 -1.00 -2.31
N LEU A 44 5.10 -1.20 -2.56
CA LEU A 44 4.60 -1.89 -3.75
C LEU A 44 4.08 -0.89 -4.78
N THR A 45 4.40 -1.16 -6.05
CA THR A 45 3.89 -0.42 -7.20
C THR A 45 2.71 -1.19 -7.80
N LEU A 46 1.53 -0.57 -7.83
CA LEU A 46 0.36 -1.14 -8.51
C LEU A 46 0.53 -1.02 -10.03
N ALA A 47 0.90 -2.10 -10.72
CA ALA A 47 1.26 -2.08 -12.14
C ALA A 47 0.18 -1.44 -13.05
N GLY A 48 -1.10 -1.69 -12.77
CA GLY A 48 -2.23 -1.12 -13.53
C GLY A 48 -2.60 0.33 -13.20
N CYS A 49 -1.84 1.02 -12.35
CA CYS A 49 -2.14 2.41 -12.00
C CYS A 49 -1.29 3.40 -12.80
N GLU A 50 -1.96 4.18 -13.66
CA GLU A 50 -1.33 5.23 -14.47
C GLU A 50 -1.24 6.57 -13.73
N GLU A 51 -2.29 6.95 -12.99
CA GLU A 51 -2.34 8.22 -12.27
C GLU A 51 -1.58 8.14 -10.93
N ARG A 52 -0.39 8.72 -10.90
CA ARG A 52 0.50 8.69 -9.73
C ARG A 52 0.87 10.08 -9.23
N ASN A 53 1.06 10.18 -7.92
CA ASN A 53 1.68 11.35 -7.33
C ASN A 53 3.22 11.27 -7.34
N ALA A 54 3.87 12.33 -6.88
CA ALA A 54 5.33 12.41 -6.77
C ALA A 54 5.94 11.33 -5.86
N GLN A 55 5.16 10.75 -4.94
CA GLN A 55 5.57 9.65 -4.07
C GLN A 55 5.30 8.26 -4.67
N GLY A 56 4.79 8.18 -5.91
CA GLY A 56 4.46 6.94 -6.60
C GLY A 56 3.15 6.28 -6.17
N MET A 57 2.37 6.93 -5.28
CA MET A 57 1.07 6.45 -4.83
C MET A 57 0.03 6.54 -5.95
N CYS A 58 -0.91 5.61 -5.97
CA CYS A 58 -1.99 5.58 -6.96
C CYS A 58 -3.12 6.53 -6.54
N SER A 59 -3.78 7.22 -7.48
CA SER A 59 -4.98 7.98 -7.13
C SER A 59 -6.09 7.07 -6.61
N LEU A 60 -6.99 7.58 -5.76
CA LEU A 60 -8.13 6.80 -5.28
C LEU A 60 -9.04 6.34 -6.44
N ALA A 61 -9.18 7.16 -7.48
CA ALA A 61 -9.95 6.83 -8.68
C ALA A 61 -9.30 5.67 -9.44
N GLY A 62 -7.99 5.76 -9.73
CA GLY A 62 -7.24 4.69 -10.39
C GLY A 62 -7.23 3.39 -9.58
N PHE A 63 -7.06 3.48 -8.27
CA PHE A 63 -7.14 2.30 -7.39
C PHE A 63 -8.52 1.63 -7.44
N THR A 64 -9.59 2.44 -7.37
CA THR A 64 -10.97 1.94 -7.44
C THR A 64 -11.26 1.28 -8.78
N GLN A 65 -10.76 1.85 -9.88
CA GLN A 65 -10.87 1.26 -11.21
C GLN A 65 -10.20 -0.13 -11.25
N ILE A 66 -8.94 -0.24 -10.79
CA ILE A 66 -8.22 -1.51 -10.75
C ILE A 66 -9.00 -2.57 -9.97
N VAL A 67 -9.54 -2.21 -8.80
CA VAL A 67 -10.34 -3.15 -7.98
C VAL A 67 -11.63 -3.55 -8.68
N ASN A 68 -12.31 -2.61 -9.36
CA ASN A 68 -13.54 -2.88 -10.11
C ASN A 68 -13.30 -3.83 -11.30
N GLU A 69 -12.15 -3.72 -11.97
CA GLU A 69 -11.75 -4.60 -13.08
C GLU A 69 -11.25 -5.97 -12.59
N ALA A 70 -10.55 -6.00 -11.45
CA ALA A 70 -9.98 -7.23 -10.90
C ALA A 70 -10.99 -8.13 -10.19
N ARG A 71 -12.08 -7.57 -9.65
CA ARG A 71 -13.10 -8.36 -8.95
C ARG A 71 -13.97 -9.15 -9.93
N ILE A 72 -14.47 -10.30 -9.50
CA ILE A 72 -15.52 -11.04 -10.19
C ILE A 72 -16.85 -10.75 -9.49
N PRO A 73 -17.80 -10.02 -10.11
CA PRO A 73 -19.03 -9.61 -9.43
C PRO A 73 -19.88 -10.76 -8.88
N ALA A 74 -19.90 -11.91 -9.57
CA ALA A 74 -20.63 -13.10 -9.10
C ALA A 74 -20.03 -13.74 -7.83
N CYS A 75 -18.82 -13.34 -7.43
CA CYS A 75 -18.12 -13.84 -6.25
C CYS A 75 -18.20 -12.88 -5.05
N SER A 76 -18.98 -11.79 -5.12
CA SER A 76 -19.21 -10.93 -3.97
C SER A 76 -20.13 -11.61 -2.95
N LEU A 77 -19.76 -11.53 -1.66
CA LEU A 77 -20.58 -11.99 -0.53
C LEU A 77 -21.76 -11.06 -0.26
#